data_AF-A0A0N0AA65-F1
#
_entry.id   AF-A0A0N0AA65-F1
#
_cell.length_a   1.000
_cell.length_b   1.000
_cell.length_c   1.000
_cell.angle_alpha   90.00
_cell.angle_beta   90.00
_cell.angle_gamma   90.00
#
_symmetry.space_group_name_H-M   'P 1'
#
loop_
_entity.id
_entity.type
_entity.pdbx_description
1 polymer ?
#
loop_
_entity_poly.entity_id
_entity_poly.type
_entity_poly.pdbx_seq_one_letter_code
_entity_poly.pdbx_strand_id
1 'polypeptide(L)'
;MSHKRIPKRKAAIAAGGVVALGAAAILLPNANASQDGSSGDAAAAPKTLKAGDASDLASQLSGLLGEAFGGSYYDSDSKQLVVNVVPGDDNNVIVQAKAAGAKVREVDNSWSELQDGASTLKSEATIAGTSWSIDPRTNKLLVTADSTVTGAKWDRLQSTVQELGSGMATLKKSSGTFKPFVSGGDAIFAGGSRCSLGFNVTAGDGSPAFLTAGHCTLGGNEWSDTQGGQPIATVDQSTFPGDGDFALVKYDDPATQAPSEVNTGNQTVPITEAAEATVGQQVFRMGSTTGLNDGQVLGLDATVNYPEGTVTGLIQTDVCAEPGDSGGSLFTQDGLAIGLTSGGSGDCTAGGETFFQPVTTALEAVGATLGAGGGAGAGAGAGDEAGAGAGQEAGAGAGDEAGAGDEAGAGAGEQAGDEAGAGAGEQAGGDEAGAGAGQDAGAGQGAGQGAEDNSGLTESR
;
A
#
# COMPACT_ATOMS: atom_id res chain seq x y z
N MET A 1 -19.51 -61.96 -64.58
CA MET A 1 -19.76 -63.19 -63.79
C MET A 1 -19.56 -62.80 -62.32
N SER A 2 -20.61 -62.76 -61.50
CA SER A 2 -21.11 -63.87 -60.63
C SER A 2 -20.18 -64.15 -59.43
N HIS A 3 -20.60 -64.21 -58.15
CA HIS A 3 -21.90 -64.04 -57.45
C HIS A 3 -21.63 -63.31 -56.10
N LYS A 4 -22.39 -62.35 -55.59
CA LYS A 4 -23.75 -62.42 -54.98
C LYS A 4 -23.88 -63.41 -53.81
N ARG A 5 -24.07 -62.92 -52.57
CA ARG A 5 -25.21 -63.27 -51.69
C ARG A 5 -25.38 -62.32 -50.50
N ILE A 6 -26.64 -62.05 -50.18
CA ILE A 6 -27.17 -61.28 -49.04
C ILE A 6 -28.17 -62.21 -48.32
N PRO A 7 -28.29 -62.14 -46.99
CA PRO A 7 -29.59 -62.17 -46.31
C PRO A 7 -29.70 -60.95 -45.37
N LYS A 8 -30.50 -59.93 -45.66
CA LYS A 8 -31.98 -59.82 -45.58
C LYS A 8 -32.56 -59.89 -44.15
N ARG A 9 -32.94 -58.69 -43.68
CA ARG A 9 -34.13 -58.36 -42.86
C ARG A 9 -34.15 -58.83 -41.40
N LYS A 10 -34.21 -57.85 -40.48
CA LYS A 10 -35.51 -57.35 -39.99
C LYS A 10 -35.53 -55.81 -40.01
N ALA A 11 -36.71 -55.23 -40.17
CA ALA A 11 -36.92 -53.79 -40.09
C ALA A 11 -37.43 -53.44 -38.69
N ALA A 12 -37.09 -52.25 -38.22
CA ALA A 12 -37.80 -51.53 -37.17
C ALA A 12 -37.91 -50.06 -37.61
N ILE A 13 -39.02 -49.42 -37.23
CA ILE A 13 -39.45 -48.11 -37.72
C ILE A 13 -39.11 -47.05 -36.67
N ALA A 14 -38.75 -45.85 -37.16
CA ALA A 14 -38.77 -44.54 -36.49
C ALA A 14 -38.17 -44.39 -35.08
N ALA A 15 -37.17 -43.51 -34.97
CA ALA A 15 -37.40 -42.18 -34.39
C ALA A 15 -36.34 -41.20 -34.92
N GLY A 16 -36.74 -39.97 -35.23
CA GLY A 16 -35.80 -38.92 -35.62
C GLY A 16 -35.11 -38.35 -34.39
N GLY A 17 -33.81 -38.59 -34.25
CA GLY A 17 -32.95 -37.91 -33.29
C GLY A 17 -32.34 -36.66 -33.91
N VAL A 18 -33.12 -35.58 -34.03
CA VAL A 18 -32.53 -34.24 -34.20
C VAL A 18 -31.80 -33.94 -32.90
N VAL A 19 -30.47 -33.89 -32.93
CA VAL A 19 -29.69 -33.36 -31.81
C VAL A 19 -29.97 -31.85 -31.79
N ALA A 20 -30.96 -31.47 -30.99
CA ALA A 20 -31.23 -30.08 -30.70
C ALA A 20 -30.02 -29.53 -29.93
N LEU A 21 -29.17 -28.79 -30.63
CA LEU A 21 -28.22 -27.88 -29.99
C LEU A 21 -29.06 -26.88 -29.18
N GLY A 22 -29.07 -27.07 -27.86
CA GLY A 22 -29.90 -26.31 -26.97
C GLY A 22 -29.47 -24.85 -26.98
N ALA A 23 -30.26 -23.99 -27.63
CA ALA A 23 -30.20 -22.57 -27.38
C ALA A 23 -30.57 -22.32 -25.92
N ALA A 24 -29.56 -22.11 -25.08
CA ALA A 24 -29.76 -21.63 -23.72
C ALA A 24 -30.32 -20.20 -23.79
N ALA A 25 -31.65 -20.09 -23.78
CA ALA A 25 -32.33 -18.81 -23.72
C ALA A 25 -32.05 -18.19 -22.34
N ILE A 26 -31.08 -17.29 -22.29
CA ILE A 26 -30.79 -16.49 -21.10
C ILE A 26 -31.99 -15.57 -20.86
N LEU A 27 -32.82 -15.93 -19.88
CA LEU A 27 -33.96 -15.15 -19.45
C LEU A 27 -33.47 -13.93 -18.66
N LEU A 28 -33.38 -12.79 -19.33
CA LEU A 28 -33.25 -11.48 -18.69
C LEU A 28 -34.57 -11.12 -17.99
N PRO A 29 -34.60 -10.85 -16.68
CA PRO A 29 -35.78 -10.31 -16.02
C PRO A 29 -35.85 -8.80 -16.30
N ASN A 30 -36.53 -8.41 -17.39
CA ASN A 30 -37.24 -7.12 -17.52
C ASN A 30 -38.10 -7.12 -18.78
N ALA A 31 -39.37 -7.49 -18.61
CA ALA A 31 -40.36 -7.44 -19.69
C ALA A 31 -40.92 -6.02 -19.83
N ASN A 32 -40.69 -5.39 -20.98
CA ASN A 32 -41.59 -4.40 -21.55
C ASN A 32 -41.73 -4.71 -23.03
N ALA A 33 -42.85 -5.33 -23.40
CA ALA A 33 -43.14 -5.71 -24.76
C ALA A 33 -43.82 -4.55 -25.51
N SER A 34 -43.19 -4.09 -26.58
CA SER A 34 -43.89 -3.47 -27.71
C SER A 34 -43.56 -4.30 -28.93
N GLN A 35 -44.50 -5.11 -29.39
CA GLN A 35 -44.37 -5.80 -30.67
C GLN A 35 -44.77 -4.82 -31.77
N ASP A 36 -43.80 -4.40 -32.58
CA ASP A 36 -44.05 -4.00 -33.97
C ASP A 36 -43.16 -4.85 -34.87
N GLY A 37 -43.78 -5.49 -35.85
CA GLY A 37 -43.08 -6.41 -36.76
C GLY A 37 -42.42 -5.66 -37.91
N SER A 38 -41.09 -5.73 -37.99
CA SER A 38 -40.34 -5.41 -39.20
C SER A 38 -39.26 -6.46 -39.46
N SER A 39 -39.34 -7.08 -40.62
CA SER A 39 -38.31 -7.97 -41.15
C SER A 39 -37.19 -7.15 -41.79
N GLY A 40 -35.97 -7.24 -41.24
CA GLY A 40 -34.75 -6.75 -41.89
C GLY A 40 -33.74 -6.11 -40.92
N ASP A 41 -32.55 -6.72 -40.83
CA ASP A 41 -31.18 -6.20 -40.56
C ASP A 41 -30.91 -4.95 -39.70
N ALA A 42 -31.88 -4.45 -38.94
CA ALA A 42 -31.68 -3.38 -37.96
C ALA A 42 -31.01 -3.95 -36.70
N ALA A 43 -29.68 -4.00 -36.71
CA ALA A 43 -28.89 -4.33 -35.53
C ALA A 43 -29.32 -3.45 -34.35
N ALA A 44 -29.67 -4.08 -33.23
CA ALA A 44 -30.13 -3.37 -32.03
C ALA A 44 -29.10 -2.32 -31.60
N ALA A 45 -29.57 -1.12 -31.26
CA ALA A 45 -28.69 -0.04 -30.80
C ALA A 45 -27.96 -0.46 -29.51
N PRO A 46 -26.67 -0.10 -29.35
CA PRO A 46 -25.92 -0.45 -28.13
C PRO A 46 -26.60 0.09 -26.87
N LYS A 47 -26.68 -0.77 -25.85
CA LYS A 47 -27.36 -0.47 -24.59
C LYS A 47 -26.48 0.41 -23.71
N THR A 48 -27.11 1.33 -22.98
CA THR A 48 -26.47 1.99 -21.85
C THR A 48 -26.45 1.05 -20.65
N LEU A 49 -25.32 1.02 -19.94
CA LEU A 49 -25.03 0.09 -18.85
C LEU A 49 -24.40 0.84 -17.66
N LYS A 50 -24.46 0.30 -16.45
CA LYS A 50 -23.53 0.72 -15.39
C LYS A 50 -22.18 0.04 -15.62
N ALA A 51 -21.11 0.58 -15.03
CA ALA A 51 -19.77 0.02 -15.18
C ALA A 51 -19.66 -1.44 -14.72
N GLY A 52 -20.35 -1.82 -13.63
CA GLY A 52 -20.42 -3.21 -13.16
C GLY A 52 -21.11 -4.15 -14.17
N ASP A 53 -22.32 -3.79 -14.61
CA ASP A 53 -23.08 -4.54 -15.62
C ASP A 53 -22.30 -4.72 -16.94
N ALA A 54 -21.48 -3.71 -17.30
CA ALA A 54 -20.61 -3.76 -18.47
C ALA A 54 -19.45 -4.77 -18.31
N SER A 55 -18.87 -4.92 -17.11
CA SER A 55 -17.83 -5.93 -16.82
C SER A 55 -18.37 -7.37 -16.88
N ASP A 56 -19.58 -7.60 -16.36
CA ASP A 56 -20.24 -8.91 -16.43
C ASP A 56 -20.55 -9.29 -17.89
N LEU A 57 -21.06 -8.34 -18.68
CA LEU A 57 -21.31 -8.53 -20.11
C LEU A 57 -20.01 -8.74 -20.89
N ALA A 58 -18.93 -8.04 -20.55
CA ALA A 58 -17.61 -8.23 -21.16
C ALA A 58 -17.08 -9.65 -20.95
N SER A 59 -17.20 -10.19 -19.75
CA SER A 59 -16.77 -11.55 -19.41
C SER A 59 -17.57 -12.60 -20.20
N GLN A 60 -18.89 -12.43 -20.31
CA GLN A 60 -19.75 -13.31 -21.11
C GLN A 60 -19.40 -13.27 -22.60
N LEU A 61 -19.20 -12.06 -23.15
CA LEU A 61 -18.86 -11.89 -24.56
C LEU A 61 -17.45 -12.40 -24.88
N SER A 62 -16.47 -12.24 -23.98
CA SER A 62 -15.13 -12.83 -24.14
C SER A 62 -15.21 -14.35 -24.33
N GLY A 63 -15.97 -15.05 -23.49
CA GLY A 63 -16.15 -16.51 -23.61
C GLY A 63 -16.95 -16.95 -24.85
N LEU A 64 -17.90 -16.12 -25.32
CA LEU A 64 -18.70 -16.39 -26.51
C LEU A 64 -17.92 -16.17 -27.82
N LEU A 65 -17.08 -15.13 -27.86
CA LEU A 65 -16.36 -14.69 -29.06
C LEU A 65 -15.07 -15.48 -29.30
N GLY A 66 -14.47 -16.06 -28.26
CA GLY A 66 -13.24 -16.87 -28.37
C GLY A 66 -12.10 -16.10 -29.03
N GLU A 67 -11.42 -16.70 -30.00
CA GLU A 67 -10.30 -16.08 -30.75
C GLU A 67 -10.69 -14.79 -31.49
N ALA A 68 -11.98 -14.57 -31.79
CA ALA A 68 -12.43 -13.32 -32.42
C ALA A 68 -12.45 -12.13 -31.43
N PHE A 69 -12.27 -12.34 -30.12
CA PHE A 69 -12.29 -11.29 -29.11
C PHE A 69 -10.99 -10.47 -29.13
N GLY A 70 -11.08 -9.16 -29.41
CA GLY A 70 -9.95 -8.21 -29.38
C GLY A 70 -9.82 -7.39 -28.09
N GLY A 71 -10.42 -7.86 -27.00
CA GLY A 71 -10.61 -7.10 -25.75
C GLY A 71 -11.88 -6.25 -25.73
N SER A 72 -12.10 -5.54 -24.61
CA SER A 72 -13.25 -4.65 -24.45
C SER A 72 -12.96 -3.51 -23.48
N TYR A 73 -13.71 -2.40 -23.58
CA TYR A 73 -13.62 -1.30 -22.63
C TYR A 73 -14.98 -0.64 -22.40
N TYR A 74 -15.19 -0.09 -21.21
CA TYR A 74 -16.33 0.76 -20.92
C TYR A 74 -16.03 2.20 -21.38
N ASP A 75 -16.97 2.76 -22.14
CA ASP A 75 -16.97 4.14 -22.62
C ASP A 75 -17.87 4.95 -21.66
N SER A 76 -17.27 5.81 -20.84
CA SER A 76 -17.93 6.59 -19.78
C SER A 76 -18.96 7.58 -20.31
N ASP A 77 -18.68 8.15 -21.48
CA ASP A 77 -19.37 9.32 -22.02
C ASP A 77 -20.69 8.87 -22.68
N SER A 78 -20.63 7.75 -23.41
CA SER A 78 -21.81 7.08 -23.95
C SER A 78 -22.46 6.07 -22.98
N LYS A 79 -21.77 5.70 -21.89
CA LYS A 79 -22.16 4.66 -20.92
C LYS A 79 -22.35 3.29 -21.57
N GLN A 80 -21.51 2.93 -22.53
CA GLN A 80 -21.62 1.73 -23.34
C GLN A 80 -20.41 0.80 -23.13
N LEU A 81 -20.65 -0.51 -23.18
CA LEU A 81 -19.57 -1.48 -23.38
C LEU A 81 -19.18 -1.48 -24.86
N VAL A 82 -17.91 -1.16 -25.14
CA VAL A 82 -17.30 -1.37 -26.46
C VAL A 82 -16.56 -2.70 -26.45
N VAL A 83 -16.89 -3.59 -27.39
CA VAL A 83 -16.21 -4.87 -27.58
C VAL A 83 -15.48 -4.83 -28.90
N ASN A 84 -14.17 -5.09 -28.84
CA ASN A 84 -13.36 -5.25 -30.03
C ASN A 84 -13.54 -6.66 -30.58
N VAL A 85 -13.71 -6.77 -31.90
CA VAL A 85 -13.82 -8.05 -32.60
C VAL A 85 -12.86 -8.06 -33.79
N VAL A 86 -12.08 -9.13 -33.96
CA VAL A 86 -11.30 -9.34 -35.18
C VAL A 86 -12.27 -9.85 -36.27
N PRO A 87 -12.35 -9.19 -37.45
CA PRO A 87 -13.23 -9.62 -38.52
C PRO A 87 -12.75 -10.95 -39.12
N GLY A 88 -13.69 -11.85 -39.41
CA GLY A 88 -13.44 -13.14 -40.05
C GLY A 88 -14.63 -13.58 -40.90
N ASP A 89 -14.51 -14.72 -41.57
CA ASP A 89 -15.51 -15.18 -42.56
C ASP A 89 -16.91 -15.42 -41.94
N ASP A 90 -16.99 -15.82 -40.66
CA ASP A 90 -18.25 -16.09 -39.94
C ASP A 90 -18.72 -14.88 -39.10
N ASN A 91 -19.34 -13.88 -39.75
CA ASN A 91 -19.88 -12.66 -39.13
C ASN A 91 -20.98 -12.84 -38.05
N ASN A 92 -21.33 -14.08 -37.69
CA ASN A 92 -22.34 -14.41 -36.67
C ASN A 92 -21.95 -13.87 -35.26
N VAL A 93 -20.64 -13.88 -34.93
CA VAL A 93 -20.13 -13.36 -33.65
C VAL A 93 -20.37 -11.87 -33.45
N ILE A 94 -20.25 -11.06 -34.51
CA ILE A 94 -20.55 -9.62 -34.49
C ILE A 94 -22.04 -9.38 -34.25
N VAL A 95 -22.91 -10.20 -34.85
CA VAL A 95 -24.37 -10.14 -34.64
C VAL A 95 -24.72 -10.47 -33.19
N GLN A 96 -24.08 -11.49 -32.60
CA GLN A 96 -24.31 -11.89 -31.21
C GLN A 96 -23.90 -10.80 -30.21
N ALA A 97 -22.72 -10.19 -30.37
CA ALA A 97 -22.29 -9.09 -29.50
C ALA A 97 -23.19 -7.85 -29.60
N LYS A 98 -23.66 -7.51 -30.82
CA LYS A 98 -24.66 -6.44 -31.04
C LYS A 98 -26.02 -6.79 -30.39
N ALA A 99 -26.49 -8.03 -30.52
CA ALA A 99 -27.74 -8.50 -29.92
C ALA A 99 -27.69 -8.51 -28.38
N ALA A 100 -26.54 -8.85 -27.79
CA ALA A 100 -26.32 -8.75 -26.35
C ALA A 100 -26.40 -7.28 -25.86
N GLY A 101 -26.09 -6.33 -26.74
CA GLY A 101 -26.21 -4.88 -26.50
C GLY A 101 -24.87 -4.14 -26.46
N ALA A 102 -23.76 -4.80 -26.80
CA ALA A 102 -22.45 -4.16 -26.88
C ALA A 102 -22.29 -3.35 -28.17
N LYS A 103 -21.52 -2.26 -28.10
CA LYS A 103 -21.03 -1.54 -29.26
C LYS A 103 -19.82 -2.29 -29.82
N VAL A 104 -20.02 -3.01 -30.92
CA VAL A 104 -18.91 -3.72 -31.58
C VAL A 104 -18.03 -2.72 -32.34
N ARG A 105 -16.72 -2.88 -32.20
CA ARG A 105 -15.69 -2.21 -33.00
C ARG A 105 -14.80 -3.27 -33.63
N GLU A 106 -14.61 -3.21 -34.94
CA GLU A 106 -13.67 -4.10 -35.62
C GLU A 106 -12.23 -3.61 -35.39
N VAL A 107 -11.29 -4.55 -35.18
CA VAL A 107 -9.89 -4.28 -34.86
C VAL A 107 -8.96 -5.31 -35.51
N ASP A 108 -7.67 -5.01 -35.57
CA ASP A 108 -6.68 -5.85 -36.25
C ASP A 108 -6.12 -6.99 -35.38
N ASN A 109 -5.96 -6.79 -34.06
CA ASN A 109 -5.35 -7.77 -33.15
C ASN A 109 -6.40 -8.44 -32.24
N SER A 110 -6.35 -9.77 -32.15
CA SER A 110 -7.08 -10.54 -31.13
C SER A 110 -6.44 -10.37 -29.74
N TRP A 111 -7.17 -10.76 -28.71
CA TRP A 111 -6.67 -10.76 -27.33
C TRP A 111 -5.54 -11.78 -27.14
N SER A 112 -5.61 -12.93 -27.81
CA SER A 112 -4.56 -13.95 -27.83
C SER A 112 -3.28 -13.41 -28.49
N GLU A 113 -3.36 -12.75 -29.65
CA GLU A 113 -2.20 -12.12 -30.30
C GLU A 113 -1.57 -11.01 -29.44
N LEU A 114 -2.38 -10.23 -28.73
CA LEU A 114 -1.90 -9.21 -27.77
C LEU A 114 -1.20 -9.85 -26.54
N GLN A 115 -1.67 -11.02 -26.09
CA GLN A 115 -1.02 -11.79 -25.02
C GLN A 115 0.30 -12.44 -25.49
N ASP A 116 0.37 -12.88 -26.74
CA ASP A 116 1.61 -13.39 -27.35
C ASP A 116 2.64 -12.26 -27.48
N GLY A 117 2.24 -11.08 -27.97
CA GLY A 117 3.11 -9.90 -28.01
C GLY A 117 3.63 -9.47 -26.62
N ALA A 118 2.78 -9.53 -25.59
CA ALA A 118 3.18 -9.30 -24.20
C ALA A 118 4.16 -10.37 -23.67
N SER A 119 4.05 -11.60 -24.17
CA SER A 119 4.95 -12.71 -23.83
C SER A 119 6.34 -12.53 -24.47
N THR A 120 6.40 -12.05 -25.72
CA THR A 120 7.67 -11.64 -26.37
C THR A 120 8.35 -10.50 -25.62
N LEU A 121 7.62 -9.45 -25.21
CA LEU A 121 8.19 -8.39 -24.36
C LEU A 121 8.76 -8.95 -23.06
N LYS A 122 8.09 -9.92 -22.44
CA LYS A 122 8.57 -10.59 -21.23
C LYS A 122 9.87 -11.38 -21.47
N SER A 123 9.98 -12.15 -22.55
CA SER A 123 11.19 -12.93 -22.83
C SER A 123 12.37 -12.08 -23.31
N GLU A 124 12.10 -11.02 -24.08
CA GLU A 124 13.14 -10.30 -24.83
C GLU A 124 13.42 -8.89 -24.33
N ALA A 125 12.48 -8.25 -23.63
CA ALA A 125 12.56 -6.84 -23.22
C ALA A 125 12.28 -6.59 -21.72
N THR A 126 12.40 -7.60 -20.85
CA THR A 126 12.40 -7.41 -19.39
C THR A 126 13.63 -6.58 -18.98
N ILE A 127 13.43 -5.27 -18.84
CA ILE A 127 14.46 -4.27 -18.54
C ILE A 127 13.97 -3.44 -17.36
N ALA A 128 14.80 -3.25 -16.33
CA ALA A 128 14.48 -2.38 -15.21
C ALA A 128 14.17 -0.95 -15.69
N GLY A 129 13.06 -0.38 -15.24
CA GLY A 129 12.51 0.88 -15.74
C GLY A 129 11.53 0.74 -16.93
N THR A 130 11.01 -0.46 -17.21
CA THR A 130 9.98 -0.69 -18.25
C THR A 130 8.70 -1.31 -17.70
N SER A 131 7.59 -1.05 -18.37
CA SER A 131 6.28 -1.67 -18.13
C SER A 131 5.52 -1.83 -19.44
N TRP A 132 4.56 -2.76 -19.48
CA TRP A 132 3.64 -2.91 -20.60
C TRP A 132 2.25 -3.36 -20.16
N SER A 133 1.23 -2.90 -20.87
CA SER A 133 -0.17 -3.30 -20.67
C SER A 133 -0.88 -3.47 -22.01
N ILE A 134 -1.91 -4.31 -22.06
CA ILE A 134 -2.81 -4.38 -23.22
C ILE A 134 -3.82 -3.24 -23.09
N ASP A 135 -3.85 -2.33 -24.07
CA ASP A 135 -4.85 -1.26 -24.15
C ASP A 135 -5.96 -1.64 -25.14
N PRO A 136 -7.16 -2.04 -24.66
CA PRO A 136 -8.29 -2.31 -25.54
C PRO A 136 -8.85 -1.06 -26.24
N ARG A 137 -8.49 0.17 -25.84
CA ARG A 137 -8.92 1.40 -26.54
C ARG A 137 -8.15 1.61 -27.83
N THR A 138 -6.83 1.40 -27.84
CA THR A 138 -6.02 1.42 -29.08
C THR A 138 -5.90 0.06 -29.77
N ASN A 139 -6.29 -1.03 -29.10
CA ASN A 139 -6.07 -2.42 -29.53
C ASN A 139 -4.57 -2.73 -29.74
N LYS A 140 -3.73 -2.24 -28.83
CA LYS A 140 -2.27 -2.40 -28.86
C LYS A 140 -1.71 -2.64 -27.47
N LEU A 141 -0.47 -3.10 -27.42
CA LEU A 141 0.37 -3.02 -26.23
C LEU A 141 0.82 -1.57 -26.03
N LEU A 142 0.59 -1.02 -24.84
CA LEU A 142 1.20 0.23 -24.38
C LEU A 142 2.46 -0.12 -23.60
N VAL A 143 3.62 0.03 -24.24
CA VAL A 143 4.93 -0.15 -23.62
C VAL A 143 5.42 1.21 -23.13
N THR A 144 5.74 1.33 -21.85
CA THR A 144 6.31 2.55 -21.27
C THR A 144 7.70 2.28 -20.72
N ALA A 145 8.65 3.14 -21.07
CA ALA A 145 9.98 3.17 -20.50
C ALA A 145 10.18 4.44 -19.69
N ASP A 146 10.84 4.33 -18.55
CA ASP A 146 11.15 5.43 -17.65
C ASP A 146 12.39 6.23 -18.13
N SER A 147 12.78 7.25 -17.35
CA SER A 147 13.91 8.12 -17.68
C SER A 147 15.27 7.41 -17.63
N THR A 148 15.39 6.29 -16.91
CA THR A 148 16.65 5.53 -16.74
C THR A 148 16.96 4.61 -17.93
N VAL A 149 15.94 4.20 -18.69
CA VAL A 149 16.07 3.33 -19.86
C VAL A 149 16.70 4.12 -21.01
N THR A 150 18.02 3.99 -21.18
CA THR A 150 18.85 4.77 -22.11
C THR A 150 19.89 3.89 -22.82
N GLY A 151 20.46 4.41 -23.92
CA GLY A 151 21.48 3.71 -24.73
C GLY A 151 21.03 2.32 -25.15
N ALA A 152 21.91 1.32 -25.04
CA ALA A 152 21.63 -0.05 -25.44
C ALA A 152 20.38 -0.68 -24.80
N LYS A 153 19.94 -0.23 -23.60
CA LYS A 153 18.66 -0.67 -23.01
C LYS A 153 17.47 -0.13 -23.80
N TRP A 154 17.52 1.15 -24.19
CA TRP A 154 16.51 1.78 -25.02
C TRP A 154 16.49 1.18 -26.43
N ASP A 155 17.67 0.96 -27.02
CA ASP A 155 17.79 0.41 -28.38
C ASP A 155 17.20 -1.02 -28.45
N ARG A 156 17.47 -1.86 -27.44
CA ARG A 156 16.87 -3.21 -27.31
C ARG A 156 15.36 -3.16 -27.13
N LEU A 157 14.85 -2.29 -26.26
CA LEU A 157 13.39 -2.15 -26.08
C LEU A 157 12.72 -1.68 -27.37
N GLN A 158 13.35 -0.75 -28.08
CA GLN A 158 12.86 -0.21 -29.34
C GLN A 158 12.91 -1.26 -30.46
N SER A 159 13.95 -2.11 -30.54
CA SER A 159 14.02 -3.18 -31.54
C SER A 159 12.94 -4.24 -31.31
N THR A 160 12.75 -4.73 -30.08
CA THR A 160 11.69 -5.72 -29.77
C THR A 160 10.30 -5.16 -30.07
N VAL A 161 10.03 -3.87 -29.78
CA VAL A 161 8.76 -3.23 -30.16
C VAL A 161 8.60 -3.10 -31.68
N GLN A 162 9.68 -2.90 -32.44
CA GLN A 162 9.63 -2.88 -33.91
C GLN A 162 9.42 -4.27 -34.51
N GLU A 163 10.01 -5.31 -33.92
CA GLU A 163 9.89 -6.71 -34.35
C GLU A 163 8.47 -7.26 -34.15
N LEU A 164 7.75 -6.78 -33.12
CA LEU A 164 6.31 -7.02 -32.95
C LEU A 164 5.43 -6.36 -34.03
N GLY A 165 5.96 -5.41 -34.79
CA GLY A 165 5.25 -4.69 -35.84
C GLY A 165 4.45 -3.48 -35.35
N SER A 166 4.30 -2.49 -36.24
CA SER A 166 3.64 -1.20 -35.95
C SER A 166 2.14 -1.30 -35.61
N GLY A 167 1.51 -2.45 -35.92
CA GLY A 167 0.13 -2.77 -35.54
C GLY A 167 -0.01 -3.24 -34.10
N MET A 168 1.02 -3.82 -33.49
CA MET A 168 0.91 -4.57 -32.23
C MET A 168 1.20 -3.73 -30.98
N ALA A 169 2.22 -2.86 -31.03
CA ALA A 169 2.72 -2.16 -29.85
C ALA A 169 2.97 -0.67 -30.10
N THR A 170 2.92 0.10 -29.00
CA THR A 170 3.29 1.52 -28.94
C THR A 170 4.34 1.70 -27.85
N LEU A 171 5.42 2.42 -28.14
CA LEU A 171 6.47 2.74 -27.17
C LEU A 171 6.39 4.20 -26.75
N LYS A 172 6.15 4.44 -25.46
CA LYS A 172 6.15 5.75 -24.81
C LYS A 172 7.36 5.89 -23.89
N LYS A 173 7.93 7.08 -23.82
CA LYS A 173 8.88 7.45 -22.75
C LYS A 173 8.18 8.27 -21.67
N SER A 174 8.42 7.94 -20.41
CA SER A 174 8.06 8.73 -19.23
C SER A 174 9.20 9.68 -18.87
N SER A 175 8.87 10.81 -18.23
CA SER A 175 9.84 11.78 -17.72
C SER A 175 10.42 11.39 -16.36
N GLY A 176 9.69 10.61 -15.56
CA GLY A 176 10.13 10.10 -14.26
C GLY A 176 10.77 8.72 -14.32
N THR A 177 11.28 8.26 -13.18
CA THR A 177 11.79 6.90 -12.93
C THR A 177 10.69 6.04 -12.31
N PHE A 178 10.59 4.75 -12.67
CA PHE A 178 9.71 3.82 -11.98
C PHE A 178 10.34 3.39 -10.65
N LYS A 179 9.62 3.65 -9.55
CA LYS A 179 9.95 3.17 -8.20
C LYS A 179 8.69 2.56 -7.57
N PRO A 180 8.81 1.59 -6.64
CA PRO A 180 7.78 1.36 -5.63
C PRO A 180 7.53 2.65 -4.83
N PHE A 181 6.29 2.88 -4.38
CA PHE A 181 6.02 3.96 -3.44
C PHE A 181 6.45 3.54 -2.03
N VAL A 182 6.99 4.48 -1.26
CA VAL A 182 7.40 4.22 0.13
C VAL A 182 6.13 4.06 0.99
N SER A 183 6.09 2.98 1.76
CA SER A 183 4.97 2.57 2.60
C SER A 183 5.42 2.39 4.05
N GLY A 184 4.49 2.21 4.98
CA GLY A 184 4.84 1.93 6.38
C GLY A 184 5.75 0.71 6.49
N GLY A 185 6.81 0.80 7.29
CA GLY A 185 7.82 -0.25 7.44
C GLY A 185 9.05 -0.15 6.51
N ASP A 186 8.99 0.64 5.44
CA ASP A 186 10.11 0.79 4.50
C ASP A 186 11.28 1.59 5.11
N ALA A 187 12.49 1.37 4.59
CA ALA A 187 13.69 2.07 5.04
C ALA A 187 13.73 3.52 4.57
N ILE A 188 14.06 4.44 5.47
CA ILE A 188 14.33 5.85 5.18
C ILE A 188 15.71 6.25 5.74
N PHE A 189 16.39 7.19 5.06
CA PHE A 189 17.79 7.52 5.34
C PHE A 189 18.03 9.03 5.37
N ALA A 190 18.73 9.51 6.41
CA ALA A 190 19.22 10.89 6.54
C ALA A 190 20.52 10.91 7.36
N GLY A 191 21.48 11.77 7.01
CA GLY A 191 22.71 11.96 7.81
C GLY A 191 23.63 10.74 7.99
N GLY A 192 23.41 9.66 7.24
CA GLY A 192 24.07 8.36 7.47
C GLY A 192 23.31 7.44 8.45
N SER A 193 22.28 7.95 9.11
CA SER A 193 21.31 7.16 9.89
C SER A 193 20.33 6.44 8.98
N ARG A 194 19.78 5.34 9.50
CA ARG A 194 18.66 4.59 8.93
C ARG A 194 17.55 4.57 9.96
N CYS A 195 16.34 4.87 9.52
CA CYS A 195 15.11 4.66 10.27
C CYS A 195 14.07 3.96 9.36
N SER A 196 12.86 3.78 9.87
CA SER A 196 11.73 3.22 9.15
C SER A 196 10.63 4.27 9.00
N LEU A 197 9.90 4.24 7.89
CA LEU A 197 8.67 4.99 7.72
C LEU A 197 7.59 4.36 8.61
N GLY A 198 6.85 5.18 9.36
CA GLY A 198 5.77 4.72 10.23
C GLY A 198 4.46 4.56 9.48
N PHE A 199 3.82 5.68 9.15
CA PHE A 199 2.56 5.69 8.39
C PHE A 199 2.55 6.84 7.39
N ASN A 200 2.08 6.59 6.17
CA ASN A 200 1.71 7.63 5.23
C ASN A 200 0.44 8.35 5.70
N VAL A 201 0.48 9.68 5.71
CA VAL A 201 -0.55 10.58 6.21
C VAL A 201 -0.76 11.74 5.25
N THR A 202 -1.89 12.44 5.38
CA THR A 202 -2.12 13.76 4.80
C THR A 202 -1.82 14.80 5.88
N ALA A 203 -0.91 15.74 5.60
CA ALA A 203 -0.66 16.86 6.51
C ALA A 203 -1.85 17.83 6.53
N GLY A 204 -1.94 18.70 7.55
CA GLY A 204 -3.05 19.65 7.69
C GLY A 204 -3.21 20.67 6.55
N ASP A 205 -2.20 20.83 5.69
CA ASP A 205 -2.26 21.63 4.46
C ASP A 205 -2.68 20.84 3.21
N GLY A 206 -2.97 19.54 3.35
CA GLY A 206 -3.33 18.62 2.28
C GLY A 206 -2.15 17.94 1.58
N SER A 207 -0.91 18.25 1.96
CA SER A 207 0.29 17.65 1.35
C SER A 207 0.45 16.17 1.73
N PRO A 208 0.95 15.32 0.82
CA PRO A 208 1.35 13.96 1.17
C PRO A 208 2.55 14.03 2.13
N ALA A 209 2.49 13.25 3.21
CA ALA A 209 3.53 13.21 4.23
C ALA A 209 3.60 11.81 4.86
N PHE A 210 4.56 11.61 5.76
CA PHE A 210 4.62 10.43 6.62
C PHE A 210 5.02 10.77 8.05
N LEU A 211 4.63 9.89 8.96
CA LEU A 211 5.12 9.87 10.34
C LEU A 211 6.33 8.95 10.47
N THR A 212 7.29 9.33 11.30
CA THR A 212 8.40 8.50 11.78
C THR A 212 8.76 8.96 13.21
N ALA A 213 9.82 8.42 13.83
CA ALA A 213 10.26 8.84 15.16
C ALA A 213 10.96 10.21 15.14
N GLY A 214 10.87 10.96 16.23
CA GLY A 214 11.47 12.29 16.36
C GLY A 214 13.00 12.23 16.50
N HIS A 215 13.52 11.26 17.26
CA HIS A 215 14.96 11.08 17.42
C HIS A 215 15.69 10.80 16.09
N CYS A 216 15.00 10.22 15.10
CA CYS A 216 15.52 10.02 13.76
C CYS A 216 15.94 11.36 13.11
N THR A 217 15.19 12.45 13.32
CA THR A 217 15.45 13.74 12.65
C THR A 217 16.68 14.47 13.20
N LEU A 218 17.28 14.00 14.30
CA LEU A 218 18.55 14.54 14.82
C LEU A 218 19.71 14.35 13.82
N GLY A 219 19.61 13.37 12.92
CA GLY A 219 20.59 13.14 11.85
C GLY A 219 20.47 14.08 10.65
N GLY A 220 19.34 14.79 10.49
CA GLY A 220 19.11 15.71 9.38
C GLY A 220 17.65 15.88 9.00
N ASN A 221 17.37 16.97 8.27
CA ASN A 221 16.01 17.35 7.86
C ASN A 221 15.58 16.77 6.51
N GLU A 222 16.53 16.35 5.66
CA GLU A 222 16.29 15.85 4.31
C GLU A 222 16.41 14.31 4.28
N TRP A 223 15.36 13.63 3.83
CA TRP A 223 15.20 12.17 3.90
C TRP A 223 15.08 11.52 2.53
N SER A 224 15.76 10.39 2.34
CA SER A 224 15.72 9.58 1.11
C SER A 224 15.10 8.19 1.35
N ASP A 225 14.45 7.64 0.33
CA ASP A 225 14.01 6.23 0.27
C ASP A 225 15.17 5.25 0.04
N THR A 226 16.36 5.76 -0.28
CA THR A 226 17.50 4.95 -0.70
C THR A 226 18.75 5.39 0.06
N GLN A 227 19.58 4.45 0.52
CA GLN A 227 20.83 4.78 1.19
C GLN A 227 21.76 5.55 0.24
N GLY A 228 22.10 6.79 0.60
CA GLY A 228 22.88 7.70 -0.26
C GLY A 228 22.13 8.22 -1.50
N GLY A 229 20.80 8.06 -1.54
CA GLY A 229 19.93 8.63 -2.57
C GLY A 229 19.78 10.14 -2.46
N GLN A 230 19.03 10.73 -3.39
CA GLN A 230 18.57 12.12 -3.26
C GLN A 230 17.42 12.20 -2.25
N PRO A 231 17.28 13.31 -1.52
CA PRO A 231 16.08 13.56 -0.73
C PRO A 231 14.80 13.46 -1.56
N ILE A 232 13.74 12.98 -0.92
CA ILE A 232 12.37 12.93 -1.44
C ILE A 232 11.35 13.56 -0.48
N ALA A 233 11.79 13.89 0.74
CA ALA A 233 10.95 14.41 1.80
C ALA A 233 11.77 15.24 2.80
N THR A 234 11.12 16.25 3.38
CA THR A 234 11.71 17.20 4.32
C THR A 234 10.92 17.22 5.63
N VAL A 235 11.61 17.27 6.77
CA VAL A 235 11.01 17.36 8.11
C VAL A 235 10.24 18.68 8.24
N ASP A 236 8.95 18.59 8.55
CA ASP A 236 8.05 19.73 8.80
C ASP A 236 7.97 20.03 10.30
N GLN A 237 7.75 18.99 11.10
CA GLN A 237 7.61 19.05 12.56
C GLN A 237 8.29 17.84 13.19
N SER A 238 8.91 18.01 14.36
CA SER A 238 9.55 16.92 15.12
C SER A 238 9.52 17.21 16.61
N THR A 239 9.26 16.17 17.41
CA THR A 239 9.22 16.19 18.87
C THR A 239 10.07 15.04 19.39
N PHE A 240 11.22 15.37 19.97
CA PHE A 240 12.06 14.48 20.78
C PHE A 240 13.17 15.28 21.49
N PRO A 241 13.51 15.01 22.76
CA PRO A 241 12.73 14.23 23.74
C PRO A 241 11.58 15.09 24.33
N GLY A 242 10.91 14.61 25.37
CA GLY A 242 9.85 15.34 26.09
C GLY A 242 8.47 14.72 25.89
N ASP A 243 7.53 15.50 25.36
CA ASP A 243 6.11 15.12 25.20
C ASP A 243 5.86 14.08 24.08
N GLY A 244 6.91 13.47 23.54
CA GLY A 244 6.83 12.36 22.60
C GLY A 244 8.13 12.06 21.87
N ASP A 245 8.05 11.09 20.95
CA ASP A 245 9.08 10.72 19.98
C ASP A 245 8.47 10.50 18.59
N PHE A 246 8.17 11.59 17.88
CA PHE A 246 7.60 11.57 16.53
C PHE A 246 8.05 12.74 15.66
N ALA A 247 7.98 12.55 14.34
CA ALA A 247 8.14 13.59 13.35
C ALA A 247 7.14 13.45 12.20
N LEU A 248 6.66 14.59 11.69
CA LEU A 248 5.98 14.70 10.40
C LEU A 248 6.99 15.12 9.34
N VAL A 249 7.12 14.31 8.29
CA VAL A 249 8.02 14.55 7.17
C VAL A 249 7.17 14.64 5.89
N LYS A 250 7.20 15.80 5.22
CA LYS A 250 6.42 16.06 4.00
C LYS A 250 7.20 15.60 2.77
N TYR A 251 6.54 14.93 1.83
CA TYR A 251 7.17 14.62 0.55
C TYR A 251 7.39 15.90 -0.26
N ASP A 252 8.57 16.04 -0.88
CA ASP A 252 8.97 17.26 -1.60
C ASP A 252 8.21 17.43 -2.94
N ASP A 253 7.73 16.32 -3.52
CA ASP A 253 6.82 16.33 -4.67
C ASP A 253 5.36 16.22 -4.17
N PRO A 254 4.52 17.27 -4.33
CA PRO A 254 3.12 17.25 -3.92
C PRO A 254 2.24 16.29 -4.75
N ALA A 255 2.75 15.75 -5.87
CA ALA A 255 2.09 14.69 -6.63
C ALA A 255 2.41 13.27 -6.12
N THR A 256 3.18 13.13 -5.03
CA THR A 256 3.53 11.83 -4.45
C THR A 256 2.29 11.06 -4.02
N GLN A 257 2.14 9.83 -4.54
CA GLN A 257 1.12 8.89 -4.07
C GLN A 257 1.64 8.19 -2.82
N ALA A 258 1.09 8.55 -1.66
CA ALA A 258 1.43 8.01 -0.36
C ALA A 258 0.24 7.17 0.17
N PRO A 259 0.10 5.90 -0.25
CA PRO A 259 -1.02 5.05 0.18
C PRO A 259 -0.92 4.76 1.69
N SER A 260 -2.07 4.76 2.38
CA SER A 260 -2.12 4.38 3.80
C SER A 260 -2.10 2.86 3.92
N GLU A 261 -0.89 2.30 3.90
CA GLU A 261 -0.61 0.88 4.03
C GLU A 261 0.77 0.63 4.65
N VAL A 262 0.94 -0.55 5.26
CA VAL A 262 2.22 -1.05 5.77
C VAL A 262 2.72 -2.16 4.86
N ASN A 263 3.93 -2.03 4.33
CA ASN A 263 4.62 -3.05 3.55
C ASN A 263 5.29 -4.06 4.49
N THR A 264 4.72 -5.26 4.62
CA THR A 264 5.28 -6.33 5.48
C THR A 264 6.34 -7.18 4.77
N GLY A 265 6.94 -6.67 3.68
CA GLY A 265 7.90 -7.36 2.81
C GLY A 265 7.32 -8.43 1.88
N ASN A 266 6.24 -9.10 2.29
CA ASN A 266 5.54 -10.13 1.50
C ASN A 266 4.22 -9.64 0.88
N GLN A 267 3.59 -8.63 1.48
CA GLN A 267 2.30 -8.06 1.11
C GLN A 267 2.17 -6.66 1.72
N THR A 268 1.18 -5.87 1.28
CA THR A 268 0.77 -4.66 1.99
C THR A 268 -0.45 -4.93 2.86
N VAL A 269 -0.49 -4.33 4.05
CA VAL A 269 -1.64 -4.30 4.95
C VAL A 269 -2.25 -2.91 4.89
N PRO A 270 -3.48 -2.74 4.37
CA PRO A 270 -4.16 -1.46 4.36
C PRO A 270 -4.32 -0.93 5.79
N ILE A 271 -4.03 0.35 5.98
CA ILE A 271 -4.30 1.06 7.23
C ILE A 271 -5.56 1.90 7.03
N THR A 272 -6.53 1.72 7.91
CA THR A 272 -7.88 2.29 7.76
C THR A 272 -8.16 3.42 8.73
N GLU A 273 -7.68 3.31 9.97
CA GLU A 273 -7.83 4.32 11.02
C GLU A 273 -6.72 4.21 12.08
N ALA A 274 -6.61 5.22 12.94
CA ALA A 274 -5.76 5.20 14.12
C ALA A 274 -6.59 4.76 15.33
N ALA A 275 -6.00 3.95 16.21
CA ALA A 275 -6.66 3.48 17.43
C ALA A 275 -5.72 3.51 18.63
N GLU A 276 -6.30 3.70 19.81
CA GLU A 276 -5.60 3.59 21.08
C GLU A 276 -5.18 2.13 21.37
N ALA A 277 -3.98 1.97 21.91
CA ALA A 277 -3.49 0.67 22.37
C ALA A 277 -4.23 0.20 23.64
N THR A 278 -4.46 -1.11 23.75
CA THR A 278 -5.04 -1.74 24.96
C THR A 278 -4.09 -2.80 25.51
N VAL A 279 -3.88 -2.86 26.83
CA VAL A 279 -3.03 -3.90 27.44
C VAL A 279 -3.58 -5.30 27.14
N GLY A 280 -2.71 -6.21 26.69
CA GLY A 280 -3.05 -7.54 26.20
C GLY A 280 -3.47 -7.60 24.73
N GLN A 281 -3.50 -6.47 24.02
CA GLN A 281 -3.74 -6.44 22.57
C GLN A 281 -2.56 -7.03 21.82
N GLN A 282 -2.83 -7.98 20.92
CA GLN A 282 -1.87 -8.46 19.94
C GLN A 282 -1.58 -7.34 18.93
N VAL A 283 -0.30 -7.09 18.70
CA VAL A 283 0.20 -6.06 17.79
C VAL A 283 1.32 -6.61 16.91
N PHE A 284 1.52 -5.97 15.77
CA PHE A 284 2.55 -6.28 14.79
C PHE A 284 3.41 -5.04 14.60
N ARG A 285 4.73 -5.18 14.68
CA ARG A 285 5.67 -4.13 14.29
C ARG A 285 6.28 -4.48 12.94
N MET A 286 6.27 -3.52 12.02
CA MET A 286 7.11 -3.56 10.83
C MET A 286 8.23 -2.52 10.96
N GLY A 287 9.46 -2.93 10.66
CA GLY A 287 10.63 -2.07 10.67
C GLY A 287 11.69 -2.57 9.69
N SER A 288 12.53 -1.65 9.24
CA SER A 288 13.41 -1.89 8.10
C SER A 288 14.60 -2.81 8.42
N THR A 289 14.99 -2.96 9.69
CA THR A 289 16.13 -3.78 10.11
C THR A 289 15.73 -5.23 10.36
N THR A 290 14.70 -5.46 11.18
CA THR A 290 14.31 -6.83 11.60
C THR A 290 13.05 -7.33 10.91
N GLY A 291 12.41 -6.51 10.06
CA GLY A 291 11.20 -6.87 9.34
C GLY A 291 9.96 -6.90 10.24
N LEU A 292 9.00 -7.74 9.86
CA LEU A 292 7.74 -7.94 10.56
C LEU A 292 7.95 -8.85 11.78
N ASN A 293 7.65 -8.35 12.97
CA ASN A 293 7.61 -9.12 14.21
C ASN A 293 6.31 -8.81 14.96
N ASP A 294 5.91 -9.68 15.89
CA ASP A 294 4.65 -9.57 16.61
C ASP A 294 4.81 -9.82 18.11
N GLY A 295 3.79 -9.46 18.89
CA GLY A 295 3.80 -9.49 20.34
C GLY A 295 2.56 -8.81 20.94
N GLN A 296 2.61 -8.48 22.21
CA GLN A 296 1.51 -7.92 22.97
C GLN A 296 1.87 -6.58 23.64
N VAL A 297 0.87 -5.72 23.76
CA VAL A 297 0.94 -4.53 24.62
C VAL A 297 0.96 -4.97 26.09
N LEU A 298 2.04 -4.64 26.81
CA LEU A 298 2.24 -4.94 28.23
C LEU A 298 1.78 -3.78 29.13
N GLY A 299 1.87 -2.54 28.64
CA GLY A 299 1.62 -1.33 29.42
C GLY A 299 1.34 -0.11 28.53
N LEU A 300 0.75 0.91 29.14
CA LEU A 300 0.40 2.21 28.55
C LEU A 300 0.90 3.32 29.48
N ASP A 301 1.07 4.53 28.95
CA ASP A 301 1.63 5.68 29.67
C ASP A 301 3.03 5.40 30.28
N ALA A 302 3.84 4.63 29.55
CA ALA A 302 5.20 4.32 29.94
C ALA A 302 6.09 5.58 29.82
N THR A 303 6.98 5.75 30.79
CA THR A 303 8.00 6.80 30.81
C THR A 303 9.38 6.17 30.65
N VAL A 304 10.11 6.58 29.62
CA VAL A 304 11.47 6.08 29.31
C VAL A 304 12.46 7.22 29.46
N ASN A 305 13.62 6.93 30.07
CA ASN A 305 14.70 7.91 30.27
C ASN A 305 15.86 7.55 29.34
N TYR A 306 15.86 8.10 28.13
CA TYR A 306 16.95 7.94 27.17
C TYR A 306 18.15 8.84 27.57
N PRO A 307 19.37 8.56 27.07
CA PRO A 307 20.54 9.43 27.25
C PRO A 307 20.31 10.90 26.82
N GLU A 308 19.45 11.10 25.82
CA GLU A 308 19.08 12.39 25.26
C GLU A 308 18.03 13.12 26.11
N GLY A 309 17.19 12.38 26.85
CA GLY A 309 16.16 12.93 27.74
C GLY A 309 15.01 11.95 28.04
N THR A 310 14.09 12.39 28.88
CA THR A 310 12.87 11.65 29.23
C THR A 310 11.81 11.78 28.14
N VAL A 311 11.12 10.68 27.82
CA VAL A 311 9.91 10.64 26.98
C VAL A 311 8.79 9.96 27.77
N THR A 312 7.58 10.48 27.70
CA THR A 312 6.39 10.02 28.45
C THR A 312 5.26 9.56 27.50
N GLY A 313 4.18 8.98 28.03
CA GLY A 313 3.00 8.62 27.24
C GLY A 313 3.18 7.41 26.30
N LEU A 314 4.25 6.62 26.46
CA LEU A 314 4.58 5.55 25.51
C LEU A 314 3.77 4.26 25.76
N ILE A 315 3.62 3.45 24.72
CA ILE A 315 3.09 2.08 24.76
C ILE A 315 4.27 1.14 25.00
N GLN A 316 4.18 0.25 26.00
CA GLN A 316 5.18 -0.79 26.26
C GLN A 316 4.72 -2.13 25.68
N THR A 317 5.61 -2.86 25.00
CA THR A 317 5.32 -4.19 24.41
C THR A 317 6.49 -5.17 24.61
N ASP A 318 6.26 -6.46 24.41
CA ASP A 318 7.30 -7.50 24.26
C ASP A 318 7.77 -7.72 22.81
N VAL A 319 7.29 -6.91 21.85
CA VAL A 319 7.68 -6.99 20.44
C VAL A 319 9.16 -6.60 20.31
N CYS A 320 9.99 -7.44 19.69
CA CYS A 320 11.41 -7.10 19.51
C CYS A 320 11.63 -6.00 18.46
N ALA A 321 12.67 -5.20 18.63
CA ALA A 321 13.14 -4.19 17.67
C ALA A 321 14.65 -3.98 17.82
N GLU A 322 15.32 -3.57 16.73
CA GLU A 322 16.76 -3.29 16.69
C GLU A 322 17.05 -1.94 16.02
N PRO A 323 18.28 -1.39 16.13
CA PRO A 323 18.63 -0.11 15.51
C PRO A 323 18.25 -0.04 14.01
N GLY A 324 17.49 0.99 13.66
CA GLY A 324 16.92 1.19 12.32
C GLY A 324 15.48 0.74 12.14
N ASP A 325 14.90 0.00 13.09
CA ASP A 325 13.44 -0.19 13.18
C ASP A 325 12.72 1.05 13.75
N SER A 326 13.46 1.98 14.37
CA SER A 326 13.00 3.30 14.81
C SER A 326 12.09 3.99 13.79
N GLY A 327 10.98 4.54 14.25
CA GLY A 327 9.92 5.14 13.45
C GLY A 327 8.97 4.14 12.78
N GLY A 328 9.29 2.84 12.77
CA GLY A 328 8.50 1.81 12.10
C GLY A 328 7.13 1.58 12.73
N SER A 329 6.19 1.16 11.89
CA SER A 329 4.77 1.00 12.20
C SER A 329 4.52 -0.07 13.28
N LEU A 330 3.75 0.27 14.31
CA LEU A 330 3.05 -0.69 15.17
C LEU A 330 1.56 -0.65 14.81
N PHE A 331 1.00 -1.80 14.42
CA PHE A 331 -0.33 -1.91 13.84
C PHE A 331 -1.01 -3.24 14.20
N THR A 332 -2.31 -3.37 13.92
CA THR A 332 -3.06 -4.63 14.09
C THR A 332 -3.27 -5.34 12.75
N GLN A 333 -3.55 -6.64 12.80
CA GLN A 333 -3.79 -7.45 11.58
C GLN A 333 -5.00 -6.98 10.75
N ASP A 334 -5.98 -6.33 11.40
CA ASP A 334 -7.18 -5.75 10.79
C ASP A 334 -7.01 -4.30 10.32
N GLY A 335 -5.79 -3.73 10.40
CA GLY A 335 -5.45 -2.46 9.74
C GLY A 335 -5.56 -1.21 10.61
N LEU A 336 -5.56 -1.33 11.94
CA LEU A 336 -5.48 -0.19 12.84
C LEU A 336 -4.03 0.24 13.02
N ALA A 337 -3.74 1.53 12.85
CA ALA A 337 -2.47 2.11 13.26
C ALA A 337 -2.49 2.35 14.79
N ILE A 338 -1.45 1.88 15.49
CA ILE A 338 -1.36 1.93 16.95
C ILE A 338 -0.21 2.83 17.40
N GLY A 339 0.97 2.72 16.81
CA GLY A 339 2.12 3.52 17.24
C GLY A 339 3.33 3.52 16.32
N LEU A 340 4.35 4.29 16.71
CA LEU A 340 5.63 4.44 16.02
C LEU A 340 6.76 3.93 16.93
N THR A 341 7.67 3.12 16.40
CA THR A 341 8.78 2.53 17.19
C THR A 341 9.70 3.63 17.73
N SER A 342 9.76 3.83 19.05
CA SER A 342 10.64 4.83 19.67
C SER A 342 11.99 4.21 20.01
N GLY A 343 12.00 3.20 20.88
CA GLY A 343 13.23 2.51 21.29
C GLY A 343 12.92 1.43 22.31
N GLY A 344 13.95 0.71 22.77
CA GLY A 344 13.74 -0.44 23.64
C GLY A 344 15.02 -0.97 24.26
N SER A 345 14.91 -2.14 24.89
CA SER A 345 16.01 -2.92 25.42
C SER A 345 15.87 -4.39 25.00
N GLY A 346 16.99 -5.09 24.83
CA GLY A 346 17.02 -6.45 24.27
C GLY A 346 17.32 -6.47 22.77
N ASP A 347 17.05 -7.61 22.13
CA ASP A 347 17.23 -7.84 20.69
C ASP A 347 16.26 -8.92 20.18
N CYS A 348 16.20 -9.14 18.85
CA CYS A 348 15.29 -10.15 18.27
C CYS A 348 15.77 -11.61 18.41
N THR A 349 16.85 -11.87 19.18
CA THR A 349 17.36 -13.21 19.50
C THR A 349 17.04 -13.62 20.95
N ALA A 350 17.19 -12.69 21.89
CA ALA A 350 16.95 -12.90 23.33
C ALA A 350 15.57 -12.42 23.79
N GLY A 351 14.86 -11.63 22.97
CA GLY A 351 13.67 -10.89 23.37
C GLY A 351 14.02 -9.57 24.05
N GLY A 352 12.99 -8.80 24.41
CA GLY A 352 13.18 -7.45 24.93
C GLY A 352 11.89 -6.75 25.31
N GLU A 353 12.03 -5.47 25.67
CA GLU A 353 10.91 -4.54 25.85
C GLU A 353 11.08 -3.39 24.84
N THR A 354 10.07 -3.16 24.00
CA THR A 354 10.07 -2.05 23.04
C THR A 354 8.93 -1.08 23.34
N PHE A 355 9.26 0.20 23.27
CA PHE A 355 8.37 1.33 23.53
C PHE A 355 8.00 2.05 22.24
N PHE A 356 6.74 2.48 22.15
CA PHE A 356 6.16 3.08 20.96
C PHE A 356 5.41 4.36 21.31
N GLN A 357 5.58 5.37 20.49
CA GLN A 357 4.77 6.58 20.53
C GLN A 357 3.35 6.26 20.00
N PRO A 358 2.27 6.53 20.75
CA PRO A 358 0.91 6.41 20.23
C PRO A 358 0.72 7.25 18.95
N VAL A 359 0.17 6.64 17.90
CA VAL A 359 0.00 7.31 16.61
C VAL A 359 -1.10 8.38 16.66
N THR A 360 -2.11 8.17 17.51
CA THR A 360 -3.20 9.12 17.77
C THR A 360 -2.65 10.45 18.30
N THR A 361 -1.81 10.39 19.35
CA THR A 361 -1.09 11.55 19.89
C THR A 361 -0.23 12.25 18.84
N ALA A 362 0.51 11.50 18.02
CA ALA A 362 1.35 12.07 16.97
C ALA A 362 0.52 12.79 15.89
N LEU A 363 -0.59 12.17 15.44
CA LEU A 363 -1.51 12.75 14.45
C LEU A 363 -2.17 14.03 14.96
N GLU A 364 -2.64 14.05 16.22
CA GLU A 364 -3.22 15.23 16.85
C GLU A 364 -2.19 16.35 16.97
N ALA A 365 -0.99 16.06 17.47
CA ALA A 365 0.07 17.04 17.69
C ALA A 365 0.53 17.74 16.40
N VAL A 366 0.64 17.02 15.28
CA VAL A 366 1.09 17.59 13.99
C VAL A 366 -0.06 18.03 13.07
N GLY A 367 -1.31 17.81 13.48
CA GLY A 367 -2.51 18.13 12.70
C GLY A 367 -2.64 17.33 11.40
N ALA A 368 -2.20 16.06 11.39
CA ALA A 368 -2.26 15.18 10.22
C ALA A 368 -3.37 14.13 10.35
N THR A 369 -3.78 13.55 9.23
CA THR A 369 -4.78 12.48 9.16
C THR A 369 -4.25 11.26 8.40
N LEU A 370 -4.60 10.06 8.83
CA LEU A 370 -4.41 8.88 7.98
C LEU A 370 -5.28 9.00 6.73
N GLY A 371 -4.71 8.71 5.56
CA GLY A 371 -5.46 8.69 4.33
C GLY A 371 -6.47 7.54 4.35
N ALA A 372 -7.71 7.77 3.93
CA ALA A 372 -8.66 6.68 3.72
C ALA A 372 -8.06 5.68 2.71
N GLY A 373 -7.70 4.49 3.18
CA GLY A 373 -7.08 3.43 2.37
C GLY A 373 -7.83 3.25 1.05
N GLY A 374 -7.09 3.15 -0.05
CA GLY A 374 -7.54 3.46 -1.43
C GLY A 374 -8.68 2.61 -2.02
N GLY A 375 -9.86 2.66 -1.42
CA GLY A 375 -11.11 2.14 -1.95
C GLY A 375 -11.71 3.15 -2.93
N ALA A 376 -11.58 2.86 -4.23
CA ALA A 376 -12.21 3.67 -5.27
C ALA A 376 -13.75 3.59 -5.20
N GLY A 377 -14.37 4.55 -4.49
CA GLY A 377 -15.79 4.86 -4.62
C GLY A 377 -16.67 4.61 -3.39
N ALA A 378 -16.63 5.52 -2.42
CA ALA A 378 -17.78 5.86 -1.58
C ALA A 378 -17.90 7.39 -1.53
N GLY A 379 -19.07 7.92 -1.91
CA GLY A 379 -19.25 9.36 -2.14
C GLY A 379 -19.35 10.18 -0.85
N ALA A 380 -18.81 11.39 -0.88
CA ALA A 380 -19.07 12.39 0.16
C ALA A 380 -20.57 12.67 0.30
N GLY A 381 -21.03 12.78 1.54
CA GLY A 381 -22.43 13.00 1.89
C GLY A 381 -22.56 13.71 3.23
N ALA A 382 -21.91 14.86 3.38
CA ALA A 382 -22.19 15.76 4.50
C ALA A 382 -23.61 16.33 4.35
N GLY A 383 -24.39 16.26 5.42
CA GLY A 383 -25.74 16.80 5.49
C GLY A 383 -26.13 17.09 6.93
N ASP A 384 -26.10 18.38 7.30
CA ASP A 384 -26.74 18.87 8.51
C ASP A 384 -28.25 18.57 8.48
N GLU A 385 -28.81 17.99 9.54
CA GLU A 385 -30.14 18.39 10.03
C GLU A 385 -30.19 18.30 11.56
N ALA A 386 -30.38 19.44 12.21
CA ALA A 386 -30.81 19.51 13.60
C ALA A 386 -32.34 19.36 13.67
N GLY A 387 -32.83 18.29 14.29
CA GLY A 387 -34.26 18.00 14.43
C GLY A 387 -34.62 17.50 15.83
N ALA A 388 -35.28 18.35 16.63
CA ALA A 388 -35.76 17.98 17.96
C ALA A 388 -36.97 17.03 17.88
N GLY A 389 -36.99 15.96 18.70
CA GLY A 389 -38.09 15.00 18.74
C GLY A 389 -38.11 14.17 20.03
N ALA A 390 -38.73 14.68 21.08
CA ALA A 390 -38.96 13.93 22.32
C ALA A 390 -40.08 12.88 22.14
N GLY A 391 -39.90 11.67 22.68
CA GLY A 391 -40.83 10.57 22.40
C GLY A 391 -40.72 9.32 23.30
N GLN A 392 -40.91 9.51 24.62
CA GLN A 392 -41.51 8.52 25.54
C GLN A 392 -40.98 7.06 25.54
N GLU A 393 -40.24 6.70 26.60
CA GLU A 393 -40.44 5.39 27.25
C GLU A 393 -40.76 5.58 28.73
N ALA A 394 -41.55 4.65 29.28
CA ALA A 394 -42.17 4.76 30.59
C ALA A 394 -41.43 3.92 31.65
N GLY A 395 -41.15 4.51 32.81
CA GLY A 395 -40.61 3.81 33.98
C GLY A 395 -41.17 4.42 35.26
N ALA A 396 -42.20 3.80 35.83
CA ALA A 396 -42.79 4.24 37.10
C ALA A 396 -41.99 3.71 38.30
N GLY A 397 -41.71 4.57 39.28
CA GLY A 397 -40.99 4.18 40.52
C GLY A 397 -41.07 5.27 41.59
N ALA A 398 -42.01 5.11 42.52
CA ALA A 398 -42.35 6.06 43.58
C ALA A 398 -41.22 6.39 44.58
N GLY A 399 -41.35 7.54 45.26
CA GLY A 399 -40.61 7.83 46.50
C GLY A 399 -40.51 9.32 46.83
N ASP A 400 -41.38 9.83 47.71
CA ASP A 400 -41.25 11.16 48.31
C ASP A 400 -40.00 11.25 49.21
N GLU A 401 -39.33 12.41 49.25
CA GLU A 401 -39.27 13.26 50.45
C GLU A 401 -38.66 14.64 50.16
N ALA A 402 -38.99 15.63 51.00
CA ALA A 402 -38.65 17.03 50.79
C ALA A 402 -37.46 17.49 51.64
N GLY A 403 -36.70 18.47 51.13
CA GLY A 403 -35.59 19.10 51.88
C GLY A 403 -35.10 20.38 51.21
N ALA A 404 -35.78 21.51 51.49
CA ALA A 404 -35.30 22.83 51.09
C ALA A 404 -34.26 23.38 52.08
N GLY A 405 -33.35 24.22 51.61
CA GLY A 405 -32.34 24.88 52.46
C GLY A 405 -31.33 25.71 51.67
N ASP A 406 -31.68 26.96 51.36
CA ASP A 406 -30.74 27.99 50.92
C ASP A 406 -29.71 28.30 52.03
N GLU A 407 -28.47 28.64 51.68
CA GLU A 407 -28.03 30.04 51.66
C GLU A 407 -26.55 30.19 51.23
N ALA A 408 -26.23 31.38 50.72
CA ALA A 408 -24.89 31.76 50.29
C ALA A 408 -24.06 32.36 51.45
N GLY A 409 -22.73 32.21 51.40
CA GLY A 409 -21.83 32.83 52.39
C GLY A 409 -20.42 33.04 51.83
N ALA A 410 -20.14 34.24 51.34
CA ALA A 410 -18.78 34.64 50.98
C ALA A 410 -17.96 35.01 52.22
N GLY A 411 -16.65 34.70 52.20
CA GLY A 411 -15.73 35.07 53.28
C GLY A 411 -14.27 34.95 52.85
N ALA A 412 -13.62 36.07 52.58
CA ALA A 412 -12.19 36.14 52.30
C ALA A 412 -11.36 36.12 53.60
N GLY A 413 -10.09 35.71 53.50
CA GLY A 413 -9.14 35.74 54.61
C GLY A 413 -7.71 35.50 54.13
N GLU A 414 -6.96 36.58 53.91
CA GLU A 414 -5.51 36.53 53.68
C GLU A 414 -4.77 36.14 54.97
N GLN A 415 -3.63 35.46 54.84
CA GLN A 415 -2.46 35.79 55.68
C GLN A 415 -1.15 35.31 55.03
N ALA A 416 -0.14 36.18 55.10
CA ALA A 416 1.18 35.98 54.51
C ALA A 416 2.19 35.42 55.53
N GLY A 417 3.34 34.96 55.03
CA GLY A 417 4.49 34.56 55.84
C GLY A 417 5.74 34.35 54.97
N ASP A 418 6.53 35.41 54.80
CA ASP A 418 7.90 35.30 54.28
C ASP A 418 8.80 34.55 55.28
N GLU A 419 9.83 33.86 54.78
CA GLU A 419 11.19 34.05 55.31
C GLU A 419 12.25 33.51 54.35
N ALA A 420 13.36 34.26 54.20
CA ALA A 420 14.53 33.87 53.43
C ALA A 420 15.73 33.63 54.36
N GLY A 421 16.52 32.59 54.11
CA GLY A 421 17.70 32.26 54.91
C GLY A 421 18.85 31.72 54.06
N ALA A 422 19.95 32.47 54.01
CA ALA A 422 21.20 32.03 53.38
C ALA A 422 22.15 31.40 54.41
N GLY A 423 22.99 30.46 53.98
CA GLY A 423 24.04 29.89 54.83
C GLY A 423 25.06 29.09 54.02
N ALA A 424 26.35 29.45 54.16
CA ALA A 424 27.49 28.70 53.65
C ALA A 424 28.37 28.23 54.83
N GLY A 425 29.08 27.11 54.70
CA GLY A 425 29.95 26.60 55.78
C GLY A 425 30.66 25.27 55.52
N GLU A 426 31.91 25.37 55.05
CA GLU A 426 33.10 24.52 55.28
C GLU A 426 33.04 23.02 55.70
N GLN A 427 33.55 22.16 54.81
CA GLN A 427 34.85 21.47 54.89
C GLN A 427 35.34 20.78 56.20
N ALA A 428 35.49 19.44 56.13
CA ALA A 428 36.58 18.61 56.68
C ALA A 428 36.45 17.16 56.10
N GLY A 429 37.47 16.32 55.88
CA GLY A 429 38.92 16.49 56.00
C GLY A 429 39.63 15.14 56.28
N GLY A 430 40.51 14.68 55.38
CA GLY A 430 41.48 13.58 55.57
C GLY A 430 40.96 12.13 55.45
N ASP A 431 41.76 11.11 55.10
CA ASP A 431 43.17 11.11 54.65
C ASP A 431 43.56 9.85 53.84
N GLU A 432 44.71 10.00 53.16
CA GLU A 432 45.67 9.14 52.43
C GLU A 432 45.80 7.61 52.80
N ALA A 433 46.60 6.73 52.15
CA ALA A 433 47.75 6.88 51.24
C ALA A 433 48.07 5.57 50.43
N GLY A 434 49.03 5.66 49.48
CA GLY A 434 49.87 4.53 49.02
C GLY A 434 49.61 4.03 47.58
N ALA A 435 50.21 4.55 46.50
CA ALA A 435 51.64 4.72 46.13
C ALA A 435 52.35 3.41 45.69
N GLY A 436 52.92 3.41 44.47
CA GLY A 436 53.78 2.33 43.96
C GLY A 436 53.99 2.37 42.44
N ALA A 437 55.14 2.88 41.98
CA ALA A 437 55.51 2.95 40.56
C ALA A 437 56.46 1.82 40.13
N GLY A 438 56.56 1.54 38.83
CA GLY A 438 57.58 0.64 38.28
C GLY A 438 57.56 0.55 36.74
N GLN A 439 58.63 0.98 36.10
CA GLN A 439 58.92 0.77 34.67
C GLN A 439 59.81 -0.47 34.52
N ASP A 440 59.69 -1.25 33.43
CA ASP A 440 60.83 -1.54 32.54
C ASP A 440 60.42 -2.20 31.21
N ALA A 441 61.34 -2.27 30.25
CA ALA A 441 61.13 -2.74 28.88
C ALA A 441 61.59 -4.20 28.62
N GLY A 442 61.15 -4.81 27.51
CA GLY A 442 61.68 -6.09 27.03
C GLY A 442 61.03 -6.60 25.74
N ALA A 443 61.84 -6.88 24.71
CA ALA A 443 61.38 -7.34 23.39
C ALA A 443 61.44 -8.87 23.23
N GLY A 444 60.64 -9.42 22.30
CA GLY A 444 60.72 -10.83 21.89
C GLY A 444 60.03 -11.09 20.54
N GLN A 445 60.80 -11.55 19.55
CA GLN A 445 60.32 -12.00 18.24
C GLN A 445 60.31 -13.54 18.15
N GLY A 446 59.42 -14.11 17.32
CA GLY A 446 59.39 -15.53 16.96
C GLY A 446 58.03 -15.90 16.31
N ALA A 447 57.84 -15.73 15.01
CA ALA A 447 58.31 -16.60 13.91
C ALA A 447 57.37 -17.79 13.60
N GLY A 448 56.76 -17.75 12.42
CA GLY A 448 56.03 -18.85 11.77
C GLY A 448 56.05 -18.63 10.26
N GLN A 449 56.71 -19.52 9.51
CA GLN A 449 56.99 -19.39 8.07
C GLN A 449 56.29 -20.49 7.24
N GLY A 450 56.15 -20.21 5.93
CA GLY A 450 55.76 -21.14 4.85
C GLY A 450 54.29 -21.02 4.44
N ALA A 451 53.85 -21.34 3.21
CA ALA A 451 54.52 -21.62 1.93
C ALA A 451 53.41 -21.76 0.84
N GLU A 452 53.58 -21.56 -0.48
CA GLU A 452 54.59 -20.94 -1.37
C GLU A 452 53.90 -20.69 -2.76
N ASP A 453 54.62 -20.19 -3.77
CA ASP A 453 54.27 -20.22 -5.22
C ASP A 453 53.05 -19.40 -5.76
N ASN A 454 52.90 -19.11 -7.06
CA ASN A 454 53.83 -18.83 -8.19
C ASN A 454 53.00 -18.44 -9.45
N SER A 455 53.10 -17.21 -9.96
CA SER A 455 52.86 -16.75 -11.36
C SER A 455 52.50 -15.25 -11.38
N GLY A 456 52.89 -14.43 -12.36
CA GLY A 456 53.77 -14.70 -13.49
C GLY A 456 53.30 -14.07 -14.81
N LEU A 457 53.71 -12.82 -15.08
CA LEU A 457 53.78 -12.17 -16.41
C LEU A 457 52.42 -11.84 -17.09
N THR A 458 52.27 -10.89 -18.03
CA THR A 458 53.22 -10.12 -18.90
C THR A 458 52.80 -8.64 -19.07
N GLU A 459 53.76 -7.79 -19.47
CA GLU A 459 53.60 -6.38 -19.86
C GLU A 459 53.12 -6.12 -21.31
N SER A 460 52.84 -4.83 -21.59
CA SER A 460 53.10 -4.11 -22.86
C SER A 460 52.26 -4.40 -24.12
N ARG A 461 51.34 -3.49 -24.45
CA ARG A 461 51.63 -2.31 -25.30
C ARG A 461 50.48 -1.30 -25.33
#